data_AF-A0A3D0PNM1-F1
#
_entry.id   AF-A0A3D0PNM1-F1
#
_cell.length_a   1.000
_cell.length_b   1.000
_cell.length_c   1.000
_cell.angle_alpha   90.00
_cell.angle_beta   90.00
_cell.angle_gamma   90.00
#
_symmetry.space_group_name_H-M   'P 1'
#
loop_
_entity.id
_entity.type
_entity.pdbx_description
1 polymer ?
#
loop_
_entity_poly.entity_id
_entity_poly.type
_entity_poly.pdbx_seq_one_letter_code
_entity_poly.pdbx_strand_id
1 'polypeptide(L)'
;MDQRKVFINPYNNLLELEEPIYPLVDVEKPNTFRNLFPYDEIPKIAFNDRIVPHHFPDEIFITDTTFRDGQQSRAPYTTEQIVTMYDYFHRLGGPKGIIRQCEFFLYSKKDRDAVYKCMERGYKFPEVTSWIRASKKDFELVKEIGMKETGILVSCSDYHIFYKMKMTRREAMNHYLTIVRQCLETGISPRCHLEDITRSDIHGFVIPFCRELMKLSKEYNMPVKIRACDTMGYGVNFPGAVIPRSVQGIIYGLMAHAEVPSEWLEWHGHNDFYKAVVNSTTAWLYGAAGVNCSLFGIGERTGNTPLEAMVIEYAQLKGTLDGMEPTVITELAEYYEKEIGYHIPSRTPFVGKNFNITRAGIHADGLLKN
;
A
#
# COMPACT_ATOMS: atom_id res chain seq x y z
N MET A 1 34.26 -17.73 -12.46
CA MET A 1 33.09 -17.44 -11.61
C MET A 1 33.64 -16.79 -10.37
N ASP A 2 33.32 -15.51 -10.12
CA ASP A 2 33.67 -14.90 -8.84
C ASP A 2 33.04 -15.71 -7.72
N GLN A 3 33.83 -16.01 -6.69
CA GLN A 3 33.34 -16.70 -5.50
C GLN A 3 32.41 -15.75 -4.76
N ARG A 4 31.11 -16.06 -4.74
CA ARG A 4 30.08 -15.26 -4.05
C ARG A 4 30.41 -15.15 -2.57
N LYS A 5 30.30 -13.94 -2.00
CA LYS A 5 30.64 -13.71 -0.60
C LYS A 5 29.66 -14.45 0.32
N VAL A 6 30.17 -15.03 1.41
CA VAL A 6 29.33 -15.54 2.51
C VAL A 6 29.26 -14.45 3.58
N PHE A 7 28.06 -14.15 4.09
CA PHE A 7 27.85 -13.17 5.15
C PHE A 7 26.88 -13.71 6.22
N ILE A 8 26.92 -13.15 7.43
CA ILE A 8 25.92 -13.45 8.46
C ILE A 8 24.73 -12.53 8.21
N ASN A 9 23.55 -13.11 7.96
CA ASN A 9 22.32 -12.36 7.89
C ASN A 9 21.93 -11.89 9.30
N PRO A 10 21.85 -10.57 9.56
CA PRO A 10 21.61 -10.03 10.89
C PRO A 10 20.20 -10.31 11.43
N TYR A 11 19.27 -10.72 10.58
CA TYR A 11 17.87 -10.96 10.94
C TYR A 11 17.64 -12.39 11.46
N ASN A 12 18.27 -13.39 10.84
CA ASN A 12 18.13 -14.80 11.25
C ASN A 12 19.38 -15.39 11.93
N ASN A 13 20.49 -14.63 11.97
CA ASN A 13 21.79 -15.05 12.51
C ASN A 13 22.42 -16.26 11.81
N LEU A 14 22.06 -16.51 10.54
CA LEU A 14 22.59 -17.61 9.73
C LEU A 14 23.58 -17.11 8.68
N LEU A 15 24.46 -18.00 8.22
CA LEU A 15 25.34 -17.74 7.08
C LEU A 15 24.54 -17.85 5.78
N GLU A 16 24.60 -16.81 4.96
CA GLU A 16 23.96 -16.75 3.64
C GLU A 16 25.00 -16.46 2.56
N LEU A 17 24.73 -16.97 1.35
CA LEU A 17 25.49 -16.64 0.16
C LEU A 17 24.94 -15.36 -0.44
N GLU A 18 25.83 -14.48 -0.88
CA GLU A 18 25.48 -13.32 -1.69
C GLU A 18 24.64 -13.77 -2.90
N GLU A 19 23.46 -13.19 -3.02
CA GLU A 19 22.55 -13.48 -4.11
C GLU A 19 23.01 -12.80 -5.40
N PRO A 20 22.73 -13.39 -6.58
CA PRO A 20 23.07 -12.76 -7.84
C PRO A 20 22.37 -11.41 -8.00
N ILE A 21 23.13 -10.40 -8.44
CA ILE A 21 22.57 -9.10 -8.80
C ILE A 21 21.62 -9.32 -9.98
N TYR A 22 20.36 -8.90 -9.83
CA TYR A 22 19.40 -8.86 -10.92
C TYR A 22 19.64 -7.60 -11.77
N PRO A 23 20.18 -7.71 -13.01
CA PRO A 23 20.37 -6.55 -13.87
C PRO A 23 19.03 -6.15 -14.52
N LEU A 24 18.94 -4.89 -14.96
CA LEU A 24 17.84 -4.49 -15.84
C LEU A 24 17.88 -5.33 -17.12
N VAL A 25 16.81 -6.06 -17.39
CA VAL A 25 16.60 -6.82 -18.61
C VAL A 25 15.70 -6.00 -19.53
N ASP A 26 16.32 -5.31 -20.48
CA ASP A 26 15.59 -4.58 -21.53
C ASP A 26 15.18 -5.55 -22.64
N VAL A 27 13.98 -5.38 -23.18
CA VAL A 27 13.38 -6.32 -24.15
C VAL A 27 12.76 -5.57 -25.32
N GLU A 28 12.87 -6.13 -26.52
CA GLU A 28 12.24 -5.55 -27.72
C GLU A 28 10.71 -5.68 -27.72
N LYS A 29 10.19 -6.73 -27.07
CA LYS A 29 8.75 -7.03 -27.00
C LYS A 29 8.31 -7.15 -25.54
N PRO A 30 7.13 -6.63 -25.20
CA PRO A 30 6.64 -6.65 -23.82
C PRO A 30 6.36 -8.07 -23.32
N ASN A 31 6.86 -8.42 -22.14
CA ASN A 31 6.44 -9.59 -21.39
C ASN A 31 5.15 -9.28 -20.61
N THR A 32 4.03 -9.67 -21.22
CA THR A 32 2.69 -9.50 -20.63
C THR A 32 2.21 -10.73 -19.86
N PHE A 33 3.07 -11.74 -19.68
CA PHE A 33 2.74 -12.98 -18.97
C PHE A 33 1.45 -13.65 -19.47
N ARG A 34 1.25 -13.76 -20.80
CA ARG A 34 -0.02 -14.27 -21.39
C ARG A 34 -0.38 -15.69 -21.01
N ASN A 35 0.61 -16.49 -20.66
CA ASN A 35 0.41 -17.81 -20.07
C ASN A 35 -0.29 -17.74 -18.70
N LEU A 36 -0.13 -16.65 -17.94
CA LEU A 36 -0.77 -16.42 -16.64
C LEU A 36 -2.00 -15.51 -16.74
N PHE A 37 -2.01 -14.55 -17.67
CA PHE A 37 -3.09 -13.59 -17.90
C PHE A 37 -3.64 -13.71 -19.34
N PRO A 38 -4.26 -14.86 -19.68
CA PRO A 38 -4.98 -15.02 -20.95
C PRO A 38 -6.15 -14.03 -21.05
N TYR A 39 -6.61 -13.75 -22.28
CA TYR A 39 -7.69 -12.78 -22.52
C TYR A 39 -9.09 -13.39 -22.35
N ASP A 40 -9.18 -14.68 -22.55
CA ASP A 40 -10.39 -15.49 -22.70
C ASP A 40 -10.61 -16.44 -21.51
N GLU A 41 -9.70 -16.48 -20.55
CA GLU A 41 -9.80 -17.28 -19.33
C GLU A 41 -9.48 -16.43 -18.08
N ILE A 42 -9.84 -16.96 -16.91
CA ILE A 42 -9.47 -16.36 -15.62
C ILE A 42 -7.95 -16.46 -15.40
N PRO A 43 -7.30 -15.43 -14.82
CA PRO A 43 -5.86 -15.46 -14.55
C PRO A 43 -5.43 -16.68 -13.72
N LYS A 44 -4.40 -17.37 -14.20
CA LYS A 44 -3.88 -18.62 -13.65
C LYS A 44 -2.95 -18.38 -12.48
N ILE A 45 -2.99 -19.28 -11.49
CA ILE A 45 -2.06 -19.28 -10.37
C ILE A 45 -1.10 -20.44 -10.60
N ALA A 46 0.15 -20.12 -10.89
CA ALA A 46 1.21 -21.11 -11.02
C ALA A 46 1.90 -21.32 -9.66
N PHE A 47 2.34 -22.55 -9.42
CA PHE A 47 3.07 -22.95 -8.22
C PHE A 47 4.44 -23.49 -8.59
N ASN A 48 5.45 -23.17 -7.78
CA ASN A 48 6.78 -23.76 -7.83
C ASN A 48 7.21 -24.35 -6.49
N ASP A 49 6.30 -24.37 -5.51
CA ASP A 49 6.47 -24.89 -4.15
C ASP A 49 7.66 -24.28 -3.38
N ARG A 50 8.19 -23.14 -3.84
CA ARG A 50 9.19 -22.37 -3.09
C ARG A 50 8.52 -21.69 -1.91
N ILE A 51 8.95 -22.07 -0.71
CA ILE A 51 8.53 -21.42 0.53
C ILE A 51 9.38 -20.17 0.73
N VAL A 52 8.70 -19.04 0.89
CA VAL A 52 9.32 -17.77 1.26
C VAL A 52 9.38 -17.71 2.79
N PRO A 53 10.49 -17.31 3.42
CA PRO A 53 10.54 -17.14 4.86
C PRO A 53 9.69 -15.93 5.27
N HIS A 54 8.96 -16.06 6.38
CA HIS A 54 8.30 -14.90 6.99
C HIS A 54 9.34 -13.90 7.54
N HIS A 55 8.96 -12.64 7.62
CA HIS A 55 9.81 -11.58 8.17
C HIS A 55 8.91 -10.50 8.77
N PHE A 56 8.29 -10.79 9.91
CA PHE A 56 7.35 -9.88 10.54
C PHE A 56 8.10 -8.64 11.10
N PRO A 57 7.76 -7.41 10.68
CA PRO A 57 8.42 -6.19 11.17
C PRO A 57 8.16 -5.93 12.66
N ASP A 58 9.07 -5.21 13.32
CA ASP A 58 8.88 -4.77 14.71
C ASP A 58 7.62 -3.89 14.85
N GLU A 59 7.48 -2.93 13.92
CA GLU A 59 6.31 -2.07 13.78
C GLU A 59 5.60 -2.31 12.44
N ILE A 60 4.29 -2.50 12.50
CA ILE A 60 3.41 -2.48 11.34
C ILE A 60 2.40 -1.34 11.49
N PHE A 61 1.96 -0.76 10.38
CA PHE A 61 1.06 0.38 10.37
C PHE A 61 0.18 0.42 9.12
N ILE A 62 -0.85 1.27 9.19
CA ILE A 62 -1.83 1.54 8.16
C ILE A 62 -1.58 2.96 7.64
N THR A 63 -1.56 3.11 6.31
CA THR A 63 -1.71 4.42 5.66
C THR A 63 -3.10 4.50 5.05
N ASP A 64 -3.88 5.49 5.48
CA ASP A 64 -5.19 5.77 4.91
C ASP A 64 -5.07 6.51 3.57
N THR A 65 -5.92 6.10 2.62
CA THR A 65 -6.06 6.68 1.29
C THR A 65 -7.50 7.13 1.01
N THR A 66 -8.33 7.29 2.04
CA THR A 66 -9.75 7.66 1.92
C THR A 66 -9.94 8.99 1.19
N PHE A 67 -9.10 9.98 1.48
CA PHE A 67 -9.18 11.31 0.86
C PHE A 67 -8.53 11.40 -0.52
N ARG A 68 -7.95 10.30 -1.01
CA ARG A 68 -7.35 10.17 -2.34
C ARG A 68 -8.08 9.09 -3.14
N ASP A 69 -7.67 7.84 -2.99
CA ASP A 69 -8.21 6.68 -3.72
C ASP A 69 -9.70 6.47 -3.43
N GLY A 70 -10.06 6.49 -2.15
CA GLY A 70 -11.45 6.31 -1.73
C GLY A 70 -12.39 7.36 -2.33
N GLN A 71 -11.94 8.61 -2.40
CA GLN A 71 -12.72 9.70 -2.97
C GLN A 71 -12.91 9.58 -4.49
N GLN A 72 -12.01 8.94 -5.25
CA GLN A 72 -12.12 8.85 -6.72
C GLN A 72 -13.37 8.10 -7.21
N SER A 73 -13.93 7.23 -6.37
CA SER A 73 -15.14 6.47 -6.69
C SER A 73 -16.44 7.19 -6.31
N ARG A 74 -16.38 8.43 -5.80
CA ARG A 74 -17.50 9.13 -5.18
C ARG A 74 -17.50 10.63 -5.48
N ALA A 75 -18.56 11.31 -5.03
CA ALA A 75 -18.57 12.77 -4.99
C ALA A 75 -17.47 13.26 -4.02
N PRO A 76 -16.74 14.34 -4.36
CA PRO A 76 -15.69 14.87 -3.49
C PRO A 76 -16.22 15.30 -2.12
N TYR A 77 -15.50 14.95 -1.05
CA TYR A 77 -15.86 15.36 0.30
C TYR A 77 -15.78 16.88 0.46
N THR A 78 -16.58 17.44 1.38
CA THR A 78 -16.37 18.81 1.86
C THR A 78 -15.12 18.88 2.74
N THR A 79 -14.57 20.08 2.89
CA THR A 79 -13.43 20.30 3.78
C THR A 79 -13.77 19.91 5.21
N GLU A 80 -14.98 20.22 5.67
CA GLU A 80 -15.49 19.87 6.99
C GLU A 80 -15.61 18.35 7.15
N GLN A 81 -16.11 17.64 6.13
CA GLN A 81 -16.19 16.17 6.15
C GLN A 81 -14.83 15.51 6.28
N ILE A 82 -13.83 16.00 5.52
CA ILE A 82 -12.46 15.51 5.59
C ILE A 82 -11.88 15.70 6.99
N VAL A 83 -12.03 16.90 7.54
CA VAL A 83 -11.50 17.24 8.87
C VAL A 83 -12.17 16.38 9.96
N THR A 84 -13.50 16.20 9.91
CA THR A 84 -14.20 15.32 10.86
C THR A 84 -13.72 13.87 10.76
N MET A 85 -13.58 13.32 9.55
CA MET A 85 -13.03 11.96 9.36
C MET A 85 -11.57 11.86 9.84
N TYR A 86 -10.78 12.91 9.65
CA TYR A 86 -9.39 12.96 10.13
C TYR A 86 -9.31 12.95 11.66
N ASP A 87 -10.19 13.68 12.35
CA ASP A 87 -10.31 13.64 13.81
C ASP A 87 -10.72 12.23 14.30
N TYR A 88 -11.58 11.52 13.56
CA TYR A 88 -11.88 10.12 13.83
C TYR A 88 -10.68 9.19 13.60
N PHE A 89 -9.94 9.36 12.51
CA PHE A 89 -8.73 8.56 12.24
C PHE A 89 -7.65 8.77 13.30
N HIS A 90 -7.52 9.97 13.86
CA HIS A 90 -6.63 10.23 14.99
C HIS A 90 -6.99 9.36 16.21
N ARG A 91 -8.26 9.36 16.62
CA ARG A 91 -8.76 8.54 17.73
C ARG A 91 -8.64 7.04 17.44
N LEU A 92 -9.07 6.63 16.25
CA LEU A 92 -9.03 5.23 15.83
C LEU A 92 -7.59 4.71 15.76
N GLY A 93 -6.64 5.50 15.28
CA GLY A 93 -5.22 5.14 15.17
C GLY A 93 -4.46 5.10 16.50
N GLY A 94 -5.03 5.68 17.56
CA GLY A 94 -4.48 5.66 18.91
C GLY A 94 -3.14 6.40 19.07
N PRO A 95 -2.61 6.45 20.30
CA PRO A 95 -1.37 7.19 20.61
C PRO A 95 -0.12 6.58 19.95
N LYS A 96 -0.18 5.30 19.56
CA LYS A 96 0.89 4.61 18.82
C LYS A 96 0.89 4.91 17.32
N GLY A 97 -0.15 5.58 16.81
CA GLY A 97 -0.22 5.97 15.40
C GLY A 97 -0.27 4.78 14.46
N ILE A 98 -1.17 3.84 14.75
CA ILE A 98 -1.35 2.64 13.91
C ILE A 98 -1.92 3.05 12.55
N ILE A 99 -2.86 3.99 12.52
CA ILE A 99 -3.13 4.80 11.33
C ILE A 99 -2.05 5.89 11.29
N ARG A 100 -0.96 5.60 10.56
CA ARG A 100 0.27 6.38 10.58
C ARG A 100 0.19 7.61 9.69
N GLN A 101 -0.45 7.49 8.54
CA GLN A 101 -0.52 8.55 7.54
C GLN A 101 -1.90 8.62 6.89
N CYS A 102 -2.29 9.80 6.41
CA CYS A 102 -3.47 10.03 5.58
C CYS A 102 -3.04 10.73 4.30
N GLU A 103 -3.44 10.19 3.15
CA GLU A 103 -3.08 10.67 1.83
C GLU A 103 -4.16 11.58 1.23
N PHE A 104 -3.75 12.74 0.72
CA PHE A 104 -4.64 13.76 0.16
C PHE A 104 -4.27 14.14 -1.28
N PHE A 105 -5.25 14.61 -2.04
CA PHE A 105 -5.00 15.36 -3.27
C PHE A 105 -4.61 16.82 -2.96
N LEU A 106 -3.83 17.44 -3.86
CA LEU A 106 -3.43 18.85 -3.75
C LEU A 106 -3.91 19.72 -4.93
N TYR A 107 -4.78 19.18 -5.79
CA TYR A 107 -5.07 19.78 -7.09
C TYR A 107 -5.90 21.07 -6.99
N SER A 108 -6.99 21.04 -6.21
CA SER A 108 -7.85 22.22 -6.04
C SER A 108 -7.50 23.03 -4.80
N LYS A 109 -7.94 24.29 -4.77
CA LYS A 109 -7.84 25.12 -3.56
C LYS A 109 -8.54 24.46 -2.38
N LYS A 110 -9.72 23.87 -2.62
CA LYS A 110 -10.51 23.18 -1.59
C LYS A 110 -9.74 22.02 -0.95
N ASP A 111 -9.01 21.24 -1.76
CA ASP A 111 -8.22 20.11 -1.26
C ASP A 111 -7.05 20.63 -0.39
N ARG A 112 -6.40 21.71 -0.81
CA ARG A 112 -5.35 22.37 -0.02
C ARG A 112 -5.88 22.97 1.28
N ASP A 113 -7.05 23.62 1.24
CA ASP A 113 -7.70 24.17 2.44
C ASP A 113 -8.02 23.04 3.44
N ALA A 114 -8.43 21.86 2.97
CA ALA A 114 -8.64 20.69 3.83
C ALA A 114 -7.34 20.17 4.45
N VAL A 115 -6.26 20.10 3.67
CA VAL A 115 -4.92 19.77 4.16
C VAL A 115 -4.48 20.72 5.27
N TYR A 116 -4.59 22.04 5.07
CA TYR A 116 -4.20 23.02 6.08
C TYR A 116 -5.01 22.84 7.37
N LYS A 117 -6.34 22.71 7.28
CA LYS A 117 -7.19 22.49 8.47
C LYS A 117 -6.85 21.18 9.22
N CYS A 118 -6.46 20.13 8.50
CA CYS A 118 -6.02 18.87 9.13
C CYS A 118 -4.66 19.04 9.82
N MET A 119 -3.71 19.74 9.20
CA MET A 119 -2.40 20.03 9.79
C MET A 119 -2.50 20.93 11.03
N GLU A 120 -3.43 21.90 11.03
CA GLU A 120 -3.71 22.79 12.17
C GLU A 120 -4.20 22.06 13.42
N ARG A 121 -4.68 20.80 13.30
CA ARG A 121 -4.99 19.96 14.47
C ARG A 121 -3.78 19.66 15.33
N GLY A 122 -2.56 19.75 14.77
CA GLY A 122 -1.33 19.52 15.50
C GLY A 122 -1.15 18.07 15.97
N TYR A 123 -1.86 17.12 15.37
CA TYR A 123 -1.74 15.71 15.71
C TYR A 123 -0.38 15.16 15.26
N LYS A 124 0.21 14.29 16.09
CA LYS A 124 1.39 13.53 15.70
C LYS A 124 1.07 12.51 14.60
N PHE A 125 -0.09 11.86 14.73
CA PHE A 125 -0.61 10.88 13.77
C PHE A 125 -2.13 11.05 13.59
N PRO A 126 -2.69 10.73 12.42
CA PRO A 126 -1.96 10.39 11.20
C PRO A 126 -1.15 11.59 10.66
N GLU A 127 0.01 11.34 10.06
CA GLU A 127 0.75 12.38 9.34
C GLU A 127 0.05 12.67 8.00
N VAL A 128 -0.03 13.95 7.62
CA VAL A 128 -0.58 14.33 6.31
C VAL A 128 0.48 14.10 5.23
N THR A 129 0.13 13.33 4.20
CA THR A 129 0.92 13.16 2.97
C THR A 129 0.08 13.44 1.74
N SER A 130 0.72 13.52 0.58
CA SER A 130 0.07 13.92 -0.68
C SER A 130 0.35 12.95 -1.81
N TRP A 131 -0.47 13.03 -2.85
CA TRP A 131 -0.22 12.42 -4.15
C TRP A 131 -0.19 13.49 -5.25
N ILE A 132 0.85 13.48 -6.09
CA ILE A 132 1.03 14.48 -7.14
C ILE A 132 1.29 13.86 -8.52
N ARG A 133 1.21 14.68 -9.57
CA ARG A 133 1.51 14.28 -10.95
C ARG A 133 3.02 14.20 -11.24
N ALA A 134 3.84 14.57 -10.26
CA ALA A 134 5.30 14.52 -10.28
C ALA A 134 5.96 15.50 -11.27
N SER A 135 5.60 16.79 -11.14
CA SER A 135 6.32 17.89 -11.78
C SER A 135 7.11 18.72 -10.77
N LYS A 136 8.15 19.45 -11.22
CA LYS A 136 8.96 20.32 -10.35
C LYS A 136 8.10 21.32 -9.55
N LYS A 137 7.08 21.90 -10.19
CA LYS A 137 6.14 22.83 -9.53
C LYS A 137 5.32 22.15 -8.44
N ASP A 138 4.94 20.90 -8.65
CA ASP A 138 4.19 20.14 -7.65
C ASP A 138 5.08 19.84 -6.42
N PHE A 139 6.37 19.55 -6.62
CA PHE A 139 7.33 19.35 -5.50
C PHE A 139 7.54 20.62 -4.68
N GLU A 140 7.69 21.77 -5.34
CA GLU A 140 7.78 23.07 -4.68
C GLU A 140 6.54 23.37 -3.84
N LEU A 141 5.34 23.10 -4.38
CA LEU A 141 4.08 23.23 -3.65
C LEU A 141 4.03 22.33 -2.39
N VAL A 142 4.42 21.07 -2.51
CA VAL A 142 4.46 20.13 -1.36
C VAL A 142 5.38 20.65 -0.27
N LYS A 143 6.55 21.20 -0.65
CA LYS A 143 7.50 21.82 0.27
C LYS A 143 6.95 23.07 0.94
N GLU A 144 6.29 23.94 0.18
CA GLU A 144 5.67 25.17 0.70
C GLU A 144 4.56 24.87 1.73
N ILE A 145 3.80 23.80 1.53
CA ILE A 145 2.79 23.32 2.50
C ILE A 145 3.46 22.78 3.78
N GLY A 146 4.73 22.41 3.74
CA GLY A 146 5.47 21.87 4.88
C GLY A 146 5.36 20.36 5.04
N MET A 147 4.97 19.64 3.99
CA MET A 147 4.96 18.17 4.00
C MET A 147 6.38 17.62 3.87
N LYS A 148 6.64 16.45 4.44
CA LYS A 148 7.96 15.77 4.37
C LYS A 148 8.06 14.79 3.21
N GLU A 149 6.91 14.38 2.68
CA GLU A 149 6.81 13.24 1.78
C GLU A 149 5.65 13.41 0.79
N THR A 150 5.81 12.88 -0.42
CA THR A 150 4.76 12.83 -1.43
C THR A 150 4.81 11.57 -2.30
N GLY A 151 3.65 11.16 -2.78
CA GLY A 151 3.45 10.02 -3.66
C GLY A 151 3.67 10.35 -5.14
N ILE A 152 4.44 9.50 -5.80
CA ILE A 152 4.75 9.56 -7.24
C ILE A 152 4.40 8.23 -7.89
N LEU A 153 3.66 8.27 -9.00
CA LEU A 153 3.32 7.11 -9.81
C LEU A 153 4.52 6.63 -10.64
N VAL A 154 4.92 5.37 -10.49
CA VAL A 154 5.97 4.72 -11.27
C VAL A 154 5.51 3.34 -11.78
N SER A 155 4.85 3.30 -12.93
CA SER A 155 4.30 2.07 -13.50
C SER A 155 5.40 1.08 -13.85
N CYS A 156 5.23 -0.18 -13.44
CA CYS A 156 6.30 -1.17 -13.56
C CYS A 156 5.98 -2.37 -14.45
N SER A 157 4.75 -2.49 -14.94
CA SER A 157 4.37 -3.58 -15.84
C SER A 157 4.63 -3.23 -17.30
N ASP A 158 4.96 -4.23 -18.12
CA ASP A 158 5.21 -4.02 -19.54
C ASP A 158 3.94 -3.56 -20.28
N TYR A 159 2.75 -3.80 -19.71
CA TYR A 159 1.52 -3.20 -20.21
C TYR A 159 1.60 -1.67 -20.17
N HIS A 160 2.02 -1.10 -19.05
CA HIS A 160 2.13 0.34 -18.90
C HIS A 160 3.33 0.89 -19.67
N ILE A 161 4.50 0.28 -19.51
CA ILE A 161 5.74 0.75 -20.13
C ILE A 161 5.62 0.77 -21.67
N PHE A 162 5.21 -0.35 -22.28
CA PHE A 162 5.19 -0.47 -23.75
C PHE A 162 3.90 0.05 -24.37
N TYR A 163 2.73 -0.22 -23.79
CA TYR A 163 1.46 0.14 -24.45
C TYR A 163 0.94 1.52 -24.08
N LYS A 164 1.08 1.95 -22.82
CA LYS A 164 0.62 3.27 -22.35
C LYS A 164 1.67 4.34 -22.60
N MET A 165 2.92 4.10 -22.20
CA MET A 165 3.99 5.10 -22.25
C MET A 165 4.80 5.08 -23.55
N LYS A 166 4.74 3.97 -24.31
CA LYS A 166 5.51 3.78 -25.55
C LYS A 166 7.02 3.92 -25.34
N MET A 167 7.51 3.44 -24.20
CA MET A 167 8.92 3.45 -23.83
C MET A 167 9.47 2.02 -23.75
N THR A 168 10.79 1.88 -23.87
CA THR A 168 11.54 0.71 -23.39
C THR A 168 11.61 0.70 -21.87
N ARG A 169 12.01 -0.43 -21.27
CA ARG A 169 12.19 -0.51 -19.82
C ARG A 169 13.28 0.44 -19.33
N ARG A 170 14.37 0.57 -20.10
CA ARG A 170 15.46 1.50 -19.79
C ARG A 170 15.02 2.96 -19.82
N GLU A 171 14.28 3.36 -20.83
CA GLU A 171 13.74 4.73 -20.93
C GLU A 171 12.79 5.04 -19.77
N ALA A 172 11.87 4.12 -19.45
CA ALA A 172 10.94 4.29 -18.33
C ALA A 172 11.69 4.41 -16.98
N MET A 173 12.68 3.54 -16.73
CA MET A 173 13.52 3.61 -15.53
C MET A 173 14.25 4.95 -15.42
N ASN A 174 14.93 5.38 -16.48
CA ASN A 174 15.67 6.66 -16.50
C ASN A 174 14.72 7.85 -16.28
N HIS A 175 13.53 7.81 -16.88
CA HIS A 175 12.51 8.82 -16.71
C HIS A 175 12.07 8.93 -15.24
N TYR A 176 11.73 7.81 -14.60
CA TYR A 176 11.33 7.80 -13.20
C TYR A 176 12.45 8.19 -12.25
N LEU A 177 13.68 7.70 -12.46
CA LEU A 177 14.83 8.11 -11.65
C LEU A 177 15.09 9.61 -11.74
N THR A 178 14.87 10.23 -12.91
CA THR A 178 14.97 11.69 -13.08
C THR A 178 13.93 12.42 -12.20
N ILE A 179 12.69 11.95 -12.19
CA ILE A 179 11.61 12.55 -11.40
C ILE A 179 11.88 12.39 -9.90
N VAL A 180 12.29 11.20 -9.46
CA VAL A 180 12.62 10.91 -8.06
C VAL A 180 13.78 11.79 -7.60
N ARG A 181 14.82 11.96 -8.43
CA ARG A 181 15.94 12.86 -8.15
C ARG A 181 15.48 14.30 -7.96
N GLN A 182 14.62 14.82 -8.84
CA GLN A 182 14.04 16.16 -8.70
C GLN A 182 13.25 16.33 -7.40
N CYS A 183 12.49 15.30 -6.98
CA CYS A 183 11.79 15.32 -5.69
C CYS A 183 12.79 15.44 -4.52
N LEU A 184 13.82 14.58 -4.50
CA LEU A 184 14.84 14.57 -3.46
C LEU A 184 15.62 15.89 -3.38
N GLU A 185 15.94 16.51 -4.51
CA GLU A 185 16.60 17.83 -4.58
C GLU A 185 15.80 18.95 -3.90
N THR A 186 14.47 18.82 -3.82
CA THR A 186 13.64 19.78 -3.09
C THR A 186 13.64 19.57 -1.57
N GLY A 187 14.18 18.44 -1.09
CA GLY A 187 14.13 18.04 0.32
C GLY A 187 12.85 17.28 0.70
N ILE A 188 12.10 16.76 -0.29
CA ILE A 188 10.90 15.93 -0.10
C ILE A 188 11.24 14.46 -0.34
N SER A 189 10.85 13.59 0.59
CA SER A 189 10.98 12.14 0.45
C SER A 189 9.93 11.62 -0.54
N PRO A 190 10.31 10.88 -1.58
CA PRO A 190 9.35 10.30 -2.52
C PRO A 190 8.84 8.94 -2.02
N ARG A 191 7.53 8.73 -2.11
CA ARG A 191 6.89 7.41 -2.08
C ARG A 191 6.60 6.97 -3.51
N CYS A 192 7.37 6.00 -3.98
CA CYS A 192 7.30 5.46 -5.32
C CYS A 192 6.23 4.38 -5.40
N HIS A 193 5.20 4.63 -6.20
CA HIS A 193 4.05 3.75 -6.39
C HIS A 193 4.27 2.85 -7.60
N LEU A 194 4.66 1.61 -7.31
CA LEU A 194 4.91 0.60 -8.33
C LEU A 194 3.58 0.06 -8.85
N GLU A 195 2.96 0.84 -9.75
CA GLU A 195 1.67 0.50 -10.36
C GLU A 195 1.78 -0.81 -11.14
N ASP A 196 0.79 -1.67 -10.92
CA ASP A 196 0.58 -2.94 -11.60
C ASP A 196 1.64 -4.02 -11.32
N ILE A 197 2.26 -3.98 -10.13
CA ILE A 197 3.37 -4.88 -9.75
C ILE A 197 3.02 -6.36 -9.88
N THR A 198 1.76 -6.74 -9.68
CA THR A 198 1.30 -8.14 -9.76
C THR A 198 1.22 -8.69 -11.18
N ARG A 199 1.59 -7.87 -12.17
CA ARG A 199 1.78 -8.24 -13.58
C ARG A 199 3.13 -7.80 -14.14
N SER A 200 4.07 -7.43 -13.28
CA SER A 200 5.36 -6.87 -13.68
C SER A 200 6.46 -7.92 -13.70
N ASP A 201 7.51 -7.65 -14.48
CA ASP A 201 8.73 -8.45 -14.43
C ASP A 201 9.53 -8.10 -13.17
N ILE A 202 9.31 -8.89 -12.10
CA ILE A 202 9.89 -8.62 -10.79
C ILE A 202 11.42 -8.66 -10.85
N HIS A 203 11.99 -9.67 -11.50
CA HIS A 203 13.43 -9.86 -11.59
C HIS A 203 14.08 -8.96 -12.64
N GLY A 204 13.45 -8.83 -13.82
CA GLY A 204 14.03 -8.12 -14.96
C GLY A 204 13.85 -6.60 -14.92
N PHE A 205 12.92 -6.07 -14.12
CA PHE A 205 12.66 -4.63 -14.04
C PHE A 205 12.52 -4.11 -12.62
N VAL A 206 11.62 -4.68 -11.80
CA VAL A 206 11.27 -4.12 -10.49
C VAL A 206 12.45 -4.10 -9.53
N ILE A 207 13.12 -5.24 -9.32
CA ILE A 207 14.29 -5.32 -8.44
C ILE A 207 15.40 -4.36 -8.92
N PRO A 208 15.85 -4.40 -10.19
CA PRO A 208 16.83 -3.43 -10.69
C PRO A 208 16.43 -1.97 -10.44
N PHE A 209 15.16 -1.62 -10.67
CA PHE A 209 14.67 -0.26 -10.47
C PHE A 209 14.71 0.15 -8.99
N CYS A 210 14.21 -0.69 -8.09
CA CYS A 210 14.25 -0.43 -6.65
C CYS A 210 15.69 -0.34 -6.12
N ARG A 211 16.65 -1.09 -6.67
CA ARG A 211 18.08 -0.95 -6.32
C ARG A 211 18.61 0.44 -6.68
N GLU A 212 18.27 0.97 -7.86
CA GLU A 212 18.65 2.33 -8.23
C GLU A 212 17.97 3.38 -7.34
N LEU A 213 16.71 3.16 -6.93
CA LEU A 213 16.03 4.00 -5.94
C LEU A 213 16.74 3.98 -4.57
N MET A 214 17.21 2.81 -4.11
CA MET A 214 17.98 2.70 -2.87
C MET A 214 19.36 3.39 -2.97
N LYS A 215 19.99 3.41 -4.14
CA LYS A 215 21.21 4.21 -4.37
C LYS A 215 20.93 5.70 -4.26
N LEU A 216 19.84 6.19 -4.88
CA LEU A 216 19.41 7.58 -4.74
C LEU A 216 19.12 7.94 -3.27
N SER A 217 18.46 7.04 -2.54
CA SER A 217 18.19 7.22 -1.11
C SER A 217 19.48 7.42 -0.31
N LYS A 218 20.52 6.61 -0.56
CA LYS A 218 21.85 6.72 0.07
C LYS A 218 22.58 7.99 -0.37
N GLU A 219 22.52 8.35 -1.66
CA GLU A 219 23.16 9.54 -2.23
C GLU A 219 22.64 10.84 -1.59
N TYR A 220 21.32 10.95 -1.42
CA TYR A 220 20.67 12.13 -0.84
C TYR A 220 20.48 12.04 0.67
N ASN A 221 20.84 10.93 1.31
CA ASN A 221 20.59 10.64 2.73
C ASN A 221 19.13 10.88 3.14
N MET A 222 18.19 10.40 2.31
CA MET A 222 16.76 10.60 2.47
C MET A 222 15.99 9.32 2.13
N PRO A 223 14.90 8.99 2.85
CA PRO A 223 14.11 7.81 2.53
C PRO A 223 13.51 7.89 1.12
N VAL A 224 13.53 6.76 0.41
CA VAL A 224 12.73 6.55 -0.80
C VAL A 224 11.80 5.38 -0.53
N LYS A 225 10.53 5.68 -0.26
CA LYS A 225 9.54 4.65 0.11
C LYS A 225 9.03 3.94 -1.14
N ILE A 226 8.71 2.65 -1.00
CA ILE A 226 8.21 1.80 -2.07
C ILE A 226 6.81 1.34 -1.69
N ARG A 227 5.81 1.68 -2.51
CA ARG A 227 4.45 1.14 -2.40
C ARG A 227 4.24 0.14 -3.54
N ALA A 228 4.12 -1.14 -3.20
CA ALA A 228 3.81 -2.23 -4.11
C ALA A 228 2.30 -2.25 -4.37
N CYS A 229 1.88 -1.91 -5.58
CA CYS A 229 0.46 -1.74 -5.91
C CYS A 229 -0.09 -2.96 -6.67
N ASP A 230 -0.93 -3.75 -6.02
CA ASP A 230 -1.78 -4.76 -6.67
C ASP A 230 -3.02 -4.09 -7.28
N THR A 231 -2.76 -3.33 -8.34
CA THR A 231 -3.71 -2.41 -8.99
C THR A 231 -5.01 -3.09 -9.39
N MET A 232 -4.97 -4.38 -9.76
CA MET A 232 -6.11 -5.16 -10.25
C MET A 232 -6.52 -6.30 -9.30
N GLY A 233 -5.97 -6.36 -8.09
CA GLY A 233 -6.29 -7.40 -7.11
C GLY A 233 -5.84 -8.83 -7.50
N TYR A 234 -4.80 -8.99 -8.32
CA TYR A 234 -4.33 -10.29 -8.79
C TYR A 234 -3.43 -11.05 -7.81
N GLY A 235 -2.94 -10.36 -6.79
CA GLY A 235 -2.06 -10.92 -5.76
C GLY A 235 -2.70 -12.13 -5.07
N VAL A 236 -1.87 -13.09 -4.69
CA VAL A 236 -2.27 -14.26 -3.92
C VAL A 236 -1.28 -14.53 -2.78
N ASN A 237 -1.81 -15.04 -1.68
CA ASN A 237 -1.07 -15.36 -0.46
C ASN A 237 -0.77 -16.86 -0.30
N PHE A 238 -0.92 -17.66 -1.36
CA PHE A 238 -0.74 -19.11 -1.26
C PHE A 238 0.74 -19.48 -1.19
N PRO A 239 1.18 -20.30 -0.22
CA PRO A 239 2.54 -20.84 -0.21
C PRO A 239 2.89 -21.50 -1.55
N GLY A 240 4.12 -21.31 -2.04
CA GLY A 240 4.56 -21.85 -3.32
C GLY A 240 4.03 -21.12 -4.56
N ALA A 241 3.15 -20.11 -4.42
CA ALA A 241 2.70 -19.32 -5.56
C ALA A 241 3.87 -18.57 -6.21
N VAL A 242 3.85 -18.49 -7.54
CA VAL A 242 4.91 -17.91 -8.35
C VAL A 242 4.66 -16.41 -8.57
N ILE A 243 5.74 -15.63 -8.59
CA ILE A 243 5.72 -14.24 -9.05
C ILE A 243 5.30 -14.16 -10.54
N PRO A 244 4.59 -13.11 -10.98
CA PRO A 244 4.34 -11.87 -10.25
C PRO A 244 3.09 -11.87 -9.35
N ARG A 245 2.39 -12.99 -9.20
CA ARG A 245 1.16 -13.02 -8.36
C ARG A 245 1.41 -13.27 -6.88
N SER A 246 2.57 -13.82 -6.53
CA SER A 246 2.95 -14.14 -5.15
C SER A 246 3.21 -12.88 -4.31
N VAL A 247 2.31 -12.54 -3.37
CA VAL A 247 2.48 -11.36 -2.51
C VAL A 247 3.74 -11.50 -1.65
N GLN A 248 3.90 -12.64 -0.99
CA GLN A 248 5.08 -12.94 -0.18
C GLN A 248 6.37 -12.91 -1.01
N GLY A 249 6.33 -13.43 -2.25
CA GLY A 249 7.50 -13.42 -3.13
C GLY A 249 7.91 -12.02 -3.57
N ILE A 250 6.92 -11.14 -3.83
CA ILE A 250 7.17 -9.73 -4.17
C ILE A 250 7.80 -8.99 -2.99
N ILE A 251 7.18 -9.07 -1.80
CA ILE A 251 7.68 -8.37 -0.60
C ILE A 251 9.09 -8.86 -0.23
N TYR A 252 9.30 -10.17 -0.21
CA TYR A 252 10.62 -10.75 0.02
C TYR A 252 11.63 -10.27 -1.03
N GLY A 253 11.28 -10.27 -2.32
CA GLY A 253 12.19 -9.82 -3.36
C GLY A 253 12.59 -8.35 -3.23
N LEU A 254 11.67 -7.48 -2.83
CA LEU A 254 11.95 -6.06 -2.59
C LEU A 254 12.91 -5.86 -1.41
N MET A 255 12.76 -6.63 -0.32
CA MET A 255 13.67 -6.53 0.82
C MET A 255 15.01 -7.21 0.55
N ALA A 256 14.99 -8.49 0.18
CA ALA A 256 16.18 -9.33 0.09
C ALA A 256 17.04 -9.04 -1.14
N HIS A 257 16.44 -8.61 -2.26
CA HIS A 257 17.16 -8.44 -3.52
C HIS A 257 17.28 -6.96 -3.93
N ALA A 258 16.32 -6.12 -3.55
CA ALA A 258 16.40 -4.68 -3.77
C ALA A 258 16.87 -3.88 -2.55
N GLU A 259 17.08 -4.52 -1.40
CA GLU A 259 17.59 -3.90 -0.17
C GLU A 259 16.68 -2.78 0.35
N VAL A 260 15.36 -2.87 0.08
CA VAL A 260 14.37 -1.91 0.58
C VAL A 260 14.12 -2.20 2.07
N PRO A 261 14.33 -1.23 2.98
CA PRO A 261 14.01 -1.40 4.39
C PRO A 261 12.52 -1.64 4.60
N SER A 262 12.20 -2.49 5.58
CA SER A 262 10.83 -2.90 5.91
C SER A 262 9.92 -1.70 6.20
N GLU A 263 10.43 -0.73 6.97
CA GLU A 263 9.74 0.49 7.38
C GLU A 263 9.43 1.45 6.21
N TRP A 264 10.05 1.23 5.04
CA TRP A 264 9.83 2.01 3.82
C TRP A 264 8.98 1.27 2.79
N LEU A 265 8.57 0.04 3.09
CA LEU A 265 7.82 -0.83 2.19
C LEU A 265 6.35 -0.85 2.57
N GLU A 266 5.49 -0.58 1.59
CA GLU A 266 4.04 -0.61 1.73
C GLU A 266 3.38 -1.51 0.70
N TRP A 267 2.22 -2.07 1.07
CA TRP A 267 1.35 -2.82 0.15
C TRP A 267 0.00 -2.12 -0.06
N HIS A 268 -0.37 -1.91 -1.33
CA HIS A 268 -1.65 -1.33 -1.74
C HIS A 268 -2.43 -2.32 -2.59
N GLY A 269 -3.43 -2.96 -2.00
CA GLY A 269 -4.24 -3.97 -2.66
C GLY A 269 -5.64 -3.49 -3.04
N HIS A 270 -6.05 -3.77 -4.27
CA HIS A 270 -7.46 -3.70 -4.66
C HIS A 270 -8.18 -5.03 -4.45
N ASN A 271 -9.51 -4.97 -4.36
CA ASN A 271 -10.33 -6.10 -3.91
C ASN A 271 -11.01 -6.90 -5.03
N ASP A 272 -10.55 -6.81 -6.27
CA ASP A 272 -11.22 -7.39 -7.44
C ASP A 272 -11.41 -8.92 -7.33
N PHE A 273 -10.54 -9.59 -6.56
CA PHE A 273 -10.58 -11.05 -6.30
C PHE A 273 -10.87 -11.41 -4.84
N TYR A 274 -11.47 -10.51 -4.06
CA TYR A 274 -11.79 -10.72 -2.63
C TYR A 274 -10.58 -11.05 -1.74
N LYS A 275 -9.38 -10.59 -2.13
CA LYS A 275 -8.12 -10.89 -1.44
C LYS A 275 -7.44 -9.68 -0.80
N ALA A 276 -8.04 -8.49 -0.85
CA ALA A 276 -7.37 -7.27 -0.39
C ALA A 276 -6.90 -7.36 1.07
N VAL A 277 -7.78 -7.79 1.99
CA VAL A 277 -7.46 -7.95 3.42
C VAL A 277 -6.36 -9.00 3.61
N VAL A 278 -6.57 -10.23 3.14
CA VAL A 278 -5.61 -11.33 3.38
C VAL A 278 -4.25 -11.08 2.73
N ASN A 279 -4.21 -10.44 1.55
CA ASN A 279 -2.96 -10.05 0.91
C ASN A 279 -2.25 -8.93 1.68
N SER A 280 -3.00 -7.98 2.27
CA SER A 280 -2.44 -6.93 3.13
C SER A 280 -1.87 -7.51 4.42
N THR A 281 -2.60 -8.40 5.10
CA THR A 281 -2.08 -9.17 6.24
C THR A 281 -0.84 -9.98 5.85
N THR A 282 -0.84 -10.60 4.67
CA THR A 282 0.33 -11.33 4.16
C THR A 282 1.51 -10.40 3.92
N ALA A 283 1.30 -9.20 3.38
CA ALA A 283 2.39 -8.25 3.21
C ALA A 283 3.06 -7.86 4.55
N TRP A 284 2.27 -7.65 5.61
CA TRP A 284 2.80 -7.48 6.97
C TRP A 284 3.61 -8.70 7.44
N LEU A 285 3.09 -9.92 7.28
CA LEU A 285 3.77 -11.15 7.68
C LEU A 285 5.13 -11.38 6.99
N TYR A 286 5.29 -10.82 5.80
CA TYR A 286 6.48 -11.01 4.97
C TYR A 286 7.39 -9.79 4.88
N GLY A 287 7.08 -8.69 5.58
CA GLY A 287 8.04 -7.62 5.83
C GLY A 287 7.71 -6.24 5.28
N ALA A 288 6.56 -6.02 4.65
CA ALA A 288 6.08 -4.65 4.44
C ALA A 288 5.62 -4.09 5.80
N ALA A 289 6.16 -2.99 6.29
CA ALA A 289 5.67 -2.39 7.53
C ALA A 289 4.31 -1.69 7.32
N GLY A 290 4.10 -1.10 6.13
CA GLY A 290 2.86 -0.38 5.81
C GLY A 290 1.89 -1.20 4.97
N VAL A 291 0.59 -1.02 5.22
CA VAL A 291 -0.47 -1.38 4.27
C VAL A 291 -1.35 -0.17 4.01
N ASN A 292 -1.79 -0.02 2.76
CA ASN A 292 -2.65 1.08 2.36
C ASN A 292 -4.10 0.63 2.37
N CYS A 293 -4.94 1.44 3.02
CA CYS A 293 -6.35 1.14 3.20
C CYS A 293 -7.20 2.34 2.82
N SER A 294 -8.49 2.10 2.68
CA SER A 294 -9.51 3.15 2.71
C SER A 294 -10.64 2.75 3.62
N LEU A 295 -11.33 3.74 4.19
CA LEU A 295 -12.45 3.51 5.07
C LEU A 295 -13.56 2.75 4.33
N PHE A 296 -13.99 1.63 4.92
CA PHE A 296 -14.98 0.71 4.37
C PHE A 296 -14.58 0.08 3.03
N GLY A 297 -13.29 0.11 2.69
CA GLY A 297 -12.74 -0.44 1.46
C GLY A 297 -13.15 0.32 0.21
N ILE A 298 -13.67 1.55 0.34
CA ILE A 298 -14.15 2.34 -0.80
C ILE A 298 -12.97 2.71 -1.72
N GLY A 299 -13.15 2.62 -3.03
CA GLY A 299 -12.10 2.92 -4.00
C GLY A 299 -12.52 2.56 -5.41
N GLU A 300 -11.59 2.62 -6.36
CA GLU A 300 -11.89 2.23 -7.73
C GLU A 300 -12.43 0.79 -7.84
N ARG A 301 -13.40 0.59 -8.75
CA ARG A 301 -14.01 -0.72 -9.08
C ARG A 301 -14.64 -1.40 -7.86
N THR A 302 -14.00 -2.44 -7.32
CA THR A 302 -14.43 -3.21 -6.15
C THR A 302 -13.82 -2.68 -4.85
N GLY A 303 -13.02 -1.62 -4.94
CA GLY A 303 -12.46 -0.95 -3.78
C GLY A 303 -11.05 -1.39 -3.37
N ASN A 304 -10.56 -0.78 -2.29
CA ASN A 304 -9.27 -1.03 -1.67
C ASN A 304 -9.41 -1.97 -0.46
N THR A 305 -8.30 -2.29 0.20
CA THR A 305 -8.33 -2.92 1.53
C THR A 305 -9.13 -2.07 2.54
N PRO A 306 -10.17 -2.63 3.19
CA PRO A 306 -10.91 -1.90 4.21
C PRO A 306 -10.07 -1.59 5.46
N LEU A 307 -10.02 -0.31 5.84
CA LEU A 307 -9.24 0.18 6.97
C LEU A 307 -9.66 -0.49 8.29
N GLU A 308 -10.96 -0.61 8.51
CA GLU A 308 -11.52 -1.21 9.72
C GLU A 308 -11.15 -2.69 9.85
N ALA A 309 -11.04 -3.41 8.72
CA ALA A 309 -10.58 -4.79 8.73
C ALA A 309 -9.11 -4.86 9.18
N MET A 310 -8.26 -3.95 8.70
CA MET A 310 -6.84 -3.94 9.06
C MET A 310 -6.58 -3.50 10.51
N VAL A 311 -7.45 -2.69 11.12
CA VAL A 311 -7.42 -2.42 12.57
C VAL A 311 -7.62 -3.70 13.37
N ILE A 312 -8.55 -4.56 12.94
CA ILE A 312 -8.84 -5.83 13.60
C ILE A 312 -7.73 -6.87 13.33
N GLU A 313 -7.19 -6.93 12.11
CA GLU A 313 -6.02 -7.78 11.78
C GLU A 313 -4.78 -7.38 12.59
N TYR A 314 -4.52 -6.07 12.75
CA TYR A 314 -3.45 -5.57 13.61
C TYR A 314 -3.60 -6.11 15.03
N ALA A 315 -4.80 -5.96 15.61
CA ALA A 315 -5.06 -6.38 16.98
C ALA A 315 -4.90 -7.89 17.17
N GLN A 316 -5.27 -8.70 16.16
CA GLN A 316 -5.06 -10.14 16.17
C GLN A 316 -3.57 -10.51 16.10
N LEU A 317 -2.80 -9.84 15.24
CA LEU A 317 -1.37 -10.11 15.06
C LEU A 317 -0.51 -9.66 16.25
N LYS A 318 -0.82 -8.49 16.82
CA LYS A 318 -0.06 -7.91 17.95
C LYS A 318 -0.61 -8.33 19.31
N GLY A 319 -1.84 -8.85 19.37
CA GLY A 319 -2.52 -9.23 20.61
C GLY A 319 -2.98 -8.04 21.46
N THR A 320 -3.02 -6.84 20.89
CA THR A 320 -3.35 -5.58 21.58
C THR A 320 -3.89 -4.55 20.59
N LEU A 321 -4.73 -3.63 21.06
CA LEU A 321 -5.17 -2.48 20.29
C LEU A 321 -4.15 -1.33 20.31
N ASP A 322 -3.14 -1.40 21.18
CA ASP A 322 -2.10 -0.36 21.31
C ASP A 322 -2.67 1.07 21.45
N GLY A 323 -3.80 1.15 22.16
CA GLY A 323 -4.53 2.38 22.44
C GLY A 323 -5.44 2.87 21.31
N MET A 324 -5.64 2.10 20.24
CA MET A 324 -6.69 2.35 19.24
C MET A 324 -8.09 2.31 19.89
N GLU A 325 -8.99 3.18 19.42
CA GLU A 325 -10.40 3.22 19.84
C GLU A 325 -11.33 2.57 18.78
N PRO A 326 -11.51 1.24 18.75
CA PRO A 326 -12.29 0.57 17.69
C PRO A 326 -13.77 0.94 17.70
N THR A 327 -14.31 1.51 18.79
CA THR A 327 -15.69 2.03 18.83
C THR A 327 -15.91 3.16 17.81
N VAL A 328 -14.85 3.89 17.45
CA VAL A 328 -14.87 4.92 16.40
C VAL A 328 -15.31 4.37 15.05
N ILE A 329 -15.11 3.07 14.78
CA ILE A 329 -15.58 2.44 13.54
C ILE A 329 -17.10 2.54 13.41
N THR A 330 -17.84 2.43 14.53
CA THR A 330 -19.31 2.60 14.54
C THR A 330 -19.69 4.06 14.34
N GLU A 331 -19.00 4.99 15.01
CA GLU A 331 -19.22 6.44 14.85
C GLU A 331 -19.00 6.87 13.38
N LEU A 332 -17.94 6.37 12.74
CA LEU A 332 -17.65 6.58 11.33
C LEU A 332 -18.73 6.00 10.42
N ALA A 333 -19.26 4.81 10.73
CA ALA A 333 -20.33 4.18 9.95
C ALA A 333 -21.60 5.04 10.00
N GLU A 334 -21.99 5.49 11.19
CA GLU A 334 -23.14 6.39 11.37
C GLU A 334 -22.93 7.74 10.68
N TYR A 335 -21.72 8.31 10.77
CA TYR A 335 -21.36 9.54 10.07
C TYR A 335 -21.48 9.39 8.55
N TYR A 336 -21.03 8.26 8.00
CA TYR A 336 -21.16 7.98 6.57
C TYR A 336 -22.60 7.87 6.10
N GLU A 337 -23.48 7.22 6.88
CA GLU A 337 -24.89 7.11 6.53
C GLU A 337 -25.63 8.46 6.66
N LYS A 338 -25.38 9.20 7.75
CA LYS A 338 -26.13 10.44 8.09
C LYS A 338 -25.63 11.66 7.33
N GLU A 339 -24.32 11.89 7.27
CA GLU A 339 -23.72 13.15 6.80
C GLU A 339 -23.17 13.05 5.38
N ILE A 340 -22.68 11.87 4.98
CA ILE A 340 -22.16 11.63 3.63
C ILE A 340 -23.25 11.04 2.71
N GLY A 341 -24.30 10.43 3.28
CA GLY A 341 -25.36 9.76 2.52
C GLY A 341 -24.90 8.47 1.84
N TYR A 342 -23.85 7.82 2.35
CA TYR A 342 -23.44 6.50 1.88
C TYR A 342 -24.35 5.43 2.47
N HIS A 343 -24.84 4.50 1.65
CA HIS A 343 -25.54 3.33 2.18
C HIS A 343 -24.56 2.18 2.43
N ILE A 344 -24.33 1.83 3.70
CA ILE A 344 -23.49 0.69 4.06
C ILE A 344 -24.31 -0.59 3.89
N PRO A 345 -23.85 -1.58 3.10
CA PRO A 345 -24.54 -2.85 3.01
C PRO A 345 -24.70 -3.50 4.40
N SER A 346 -25.91 -3.96 4.70
CA SER A 346 -26.26 -4.37 6.06
C SER A 346 -25.43 -5.53 6.63
N ARG A 347 -24.73 -6.29 5.80
CA ARG A 347 -23.90 -7.44 6.20
C ARG A 347 -22.41 -7.19 6.00
N THR A 348 -21.99 -5.95 5.75
CA THR A 348 -20.57 -5.60 5.70
C THR A 348 -19.92 -5.94 7.04
N PRO A 349 -18.81 -6.68 7.07
CA PRO A 349 -18.10 -7.00 8.31
C PRO A 349 -17.81 -5.74 9.14
N PHE A 350 -17.94 -5.86 10.46
CA PHE A 350 -17.65 -4.81 11.46
C PHE A 350 -18.54 -3.56 11.45
N VAL A 351 -19.17 -3.20 10.32
CA VAL A 351 -19.89 -1.91 10.17
C VAL A 351 -21.34 -2.07 9.72
N GLY A 352 -21.71 -3.18 9.08
CA GLY A 352 -23.06 -3.38 8.57
C GLY A 352 -24.04 -3.71 9.70
N LYS A 353 -25.18 -3.02 9.79
CA LYS A 353 -26.16 -3.17 10.88
C LYS A 353 -26.59 -4.59 11.32
N ASN A 354 -26.36 -5.61 10.50
CA ASN A 354 -26.66 -7.02 10.79
C ASN A 354 -25.41 -7.88 11.07
N PHE A 355 -24.19 -7.34 11.11
CA PHE A 355 -22.95 -8.14 11.17
C PHE A 355 -22.82 -8.97 12.46
N ASN A 356 -23.45 -8.53 13.55
CA ASN A 356 -23.47 -9.18 14.86
C ASN A 356 -24.87 -9.64 15.29
N ILE A 357 -25.86 -9.63 14.39
CA ILE A 357 -27.25 -10.05 14.71
C ILE A 357 -27.43 -11.53 14.40
N THR A 358 -27.82 -12.31 15.41
CA THR A 358 -28.26 -13.70 15.22
C THR A 358 -29.79 -13.80 15.18
N ARG A 359 -30.33 -14.58 14.23
CA ARG A 359 -31.78 -14.82 14.09
C ARG A 359 -32.20 -16.26 14.39
N ALA A 360 -31.25 -17.16 14.59
CA ALA A 360 -31.53 -18.55 14.91
C ALA A 360 -31.76 -18.70 16.43
N GLY A 361 -32.92 -19.24 16.83
CA GLY A 361 -33.28 -19.40 18.24
C GLY A 361 -32.26 -20.19 19.08
N ILE A 362 -31.54 -21.13 18.45
CA ILE A 362 -30.47 -21.92 19.10
C ILE A 362 -29.26 -21.04 19.46
N HIS A 363 -28.89 -20.08 18.61
CA HIS A 363 -27.78 -19.17 18.90
C HIS A 363 -28.17 -18.11 19.95
N ALA A 364 -29.43 -17.66 19.94
CA ALA A 364 -29.95 -16.75 20.94
C ALA A 364 -30.01 -17.41 22.33
N ASP A 365 -30.46 -18.66 22.41
CA ASP A 365 -30.44 -19.46 23.65
C ASP A 365 -29.00 -19.65 24.17
N GLY A 366 -28.03 -19.88 23.29
CA GLY A 366 -26.62 -19.96 23.64
C GLY A 366 -26.04 -18.64 24.18
N LEU A 367 -26.44 -17.49 23.62
CA LEU A 367 -26.04 -16.16 24.11
C LEU A 367 -26.67 -15.79 25.45
N LEU A 368 -27.88 -16.30 25.76
CA LEU A 368 -28.57 -16.03 27.02
C LEU A 368 -28.05 -16.86 28.20
N LYS A 369 -27.28 -17.92 27.91
CA LYS A 369 -26.72 -18.85 28.91
C LYS A 369 -25.26 -18.55 29.28
N ASN A 370 -24.58 -17.71 28.51
CA ASN A 370 -23.27 -17.13 28.81
C ASN A 370 -23.43 -15.67 29.24
#